data_AF-A0A9P5VES1-F1
#
_entry.id   AF-A0A9P5VES1-F1
#
_cell.length_a   1.000
_cell.length_b   1.000
_cell.length_c   1.000
_cell.angle_alpha   90.00
_cell.angle_beta   90.00
_cell.angle_gamma   90.00
#
_symmetry.space_group_name_H-M   'P 1'
#
loop_
_entity.id
_entity.type
_entity.pdbx_description
1 polymer ?
#
loop_
_entity_poly.entity_id
_entity_poly.type
_entity_poly.pdbx_seq_one_letter_code
_entity_poly.pdbx_strand_id
1 'polypeptide(L)'
;MVLDMTGVFQYAAFWISQRGGGSGQRVFLSFFLLSTVMSGLTSNDVVVLTMTPFLVYYSQAVDLLTPVAFLMAEIQTANIASMALYIGNLTNVVACQAYKISFLEYSAWMLLPCFVAIATCYIMLRINFRHEKYIPKIIKTPNVDPRSCLVDPVGAIFGLSVLACSLICLIGTSFAHVSVWIVTGPFALLTLGRDIWYDSQGKFKPAQVAAVTTLSDRQLEDSESMTGGGGAATGSDESRMEKGLPEVAVPESSIVQPAPILAEKDNKKLGDDQESVETVGVSHEPTAIPTSSIVTTTGNNNIDNQAASVDTAHQSWTKKFGRKFQQKSPLLHAIAIRMPWAILPFTFSMFIMVEGLSHSGWIAIFANWATKLVPNYVAATYAIGFVSVLLCNIFNNVPMTILVARILQHPNFVDSPLATPEVIKGCLFALIVGSNLGACTTLISSLAGLMWDSVLRSKGSGVGFWNFFKWNMGVMPVVILATLTVVVIELTVIF
;
A
#
# COMPACT_ATOMS: atom_id res chain seq x y z
N MET A 1 10.51 5.48 -11.41
CA MET A 1 10.59 4.19 -12.14
C MET A 1 11.87 4.06 -12.94
N VAL A 2 12.18 4.93 -13.91
CA VAL A 2 13.42 4.80 -14.71
C VAL A 2 14.68 4.78 -13.84
N LEU A 3 14.79 5.72 -12.90
CA LEU A 3 15.88 5.75 -11.91
C LEU A 3 16.00 4.47 -11.10
N ASP A 4 14.89 3.87 -10.68
CA ASP A 4 14.88 2.61 -9.96
C ASP A 4 15.45 1.45 -10.80
N MET A 5 15.12 1.40 -12.09
CA MET A 5 15.64 0.38 -13.02
C MET A 5 17.16 0.43 -13.19
N THR A 6 17.79 1.58 -12.91
CA THR A 6 19.25 1.71 -12.96
C THR A 6 19.95 1.02 -11.78
N GLY A 7 19.21 0.70 -10.72
CA GLY A 7 19.74 0.12 -9.49
C GLY A 7 20.28 1.14 -8.49
N VAL A 8 20.11 2.45 -8.75
CA VAL A 8 20.70 3.51 -7.91
C VAL A 8 20.17 3.52 -6.47
N PHE A 9 18.89 3.21 -6.28
CA PHE A 9 18.27 3.18 -4.96
C PHE A 9 18.71 1.95 -4.17
N GLN A 10 18.84 0.80 -4.82
CA GLN A 10 19.39 -0.43 -4.24
C GLN A 10 20.86 -0.25 -3.88
N TYR A 11 21.65 0.38 -4.77
CA TYR A 11 23.03 0.76 -4.49
C TYR A 11 23.12 1.64 -3.22
N ALA A 12 22.29 2.69 -3.12
CA ALA A 12 22.25 3.55 -1.96
C ALA A 12 21.88 2.78 -0.69
N ALA A 13 20.88 1.90 -0.77
CA ALA A 13 20.42 1.07 0.34
C ALA A 13 21.51 0.11 0.88
N PHE A 14 22.24 -0.58 -0.01
CA PHE A 14 23.36 -1.44 0.39
C PHE A 14 24.56 -0.65 0.91
N TRP A 15 24.89 0.46 0.27
CA TRP A 15 25.98 1.32 0.71
C TRP A 15 25.73 1.87 2.12
N ILE A 16 24.49 2.30 2.38
CA ILE A 16 24.07 2.80 3.69
C ILE A 16 24.04 1.68 4.74
N SER A 17 23.55 0.48 4.39
CA SER A 17 23.47 -0.62 5.36
C SER A 17 24.85 -1.08 5.84
N GLN A 18 25.85 -1.14 4.95
CA GLN A 18 27.24 -1.46 5.30
C GLN A 18 27.88 -0.39 6.18
N ARG A 19 27.57 0.88 5.92
CA ARG A 19 28.08 2.01 6.73
C ARG A 19 27.48 2.05 8.14
N GLY A 20 26.39 1.33 8.38
CA GLY A 20 25.79 1.13 9.71
C GLY A 20 26.73 0.45 10.72
N GLY A 21 27.82 -0.18 10.26
CA GLY A 21 28.90 -0.70 11.12
C GLY A 21 28.41 -1.78 12.10
N GLY A 22 27.43 -2.57 11.69
CA GLY A 22 26.82 -3.62 12.51
C GLY A 22 25.89 -3.13 13.62
N SER A 23 25.62 -1.83 13.75
CA SER A 23 24.65 -1.32 14.74
C SER A 23 23.25 -1.21 14.15
N GLY A 24 22.30 -1.98 14.68
CA GLY A 24 20.93 -1.95 14.16
C GLY A 24 20.20 -0.63 14.36
N GLN A 25 20.57 0.15 15.39
CA GLN A 25 20.05 1.50 15.61
C GLN A 25 20.50 2.48 14.51
N ARG A 26 21.77 2.39 14.09
CA ARG A 26 22.31 3.21 12.99
C ARG A 26 21.70 2.80 11.67
N VAL A 27 21.58 1.50 11.41
CA VAL A 27 20.93 0.96 10.21
C VAL A 27 19.47 1.42 10.14
N PHE A 28 18.72 1.33 11.24
CA PHE A 28 17.33 1.81 11.30
C PHE A 28 17.22 3.30 10.99
N LEU A 29 18.03 4.15 11.64
CA LEU A 29 18.05 5.59 11.34
C LEU A 29 18.40 5.83 9.87
N SER A 30 19.35 5.08 9.32
CA SER A 30 19.81 5.33 7.96
C SER A 30 18.78 4.90 6.91
N PHE A 31 18.04 3.81 7.13
CA PHE A 31 16.90 3.45 6.28
C PHE A 31 15.74 4.43 6.41
N PHE A 32 15.45 4.90 7.63
CA PHE A 32 14.46 5.95 7.85
C PHE A 32 14.80 7.22 7.07
N LEU A 33 16.06 7.68 7.13
CA LEU A 33 16.53 8.84 6.38
C LEU A 33 16.53 8.61 4.87
N LEU A 34 16.95 7.42 4.42
CA LEU A 34 16.92 7.05 3.00
C LEU A 34 15.49 7.10 2.45
N SER A 35 14.52 6.46 3.12
CA SER A 35 13.11 6.47 2.72
C SER A 35 12.53 7.89 2.72
N THR A 36 12.91 8.71 3.70
CA THR A 36 12.52 10.13 3.77
C THR A 36 13.02 10.91 2.58
N VAL A 37 14.31 10.80 2.24
CA VAL A 37 14.91 11.51 1.09
C VAL A 37 14.34 11.01 -0.23
N MET A 38 14.21 9.68 -0.37
CA MET A 38 13.62 9.09 -1.58
C MET A 38 12.19 9.55 -1.78
N SER A 39 11.35 9.53 -0.75
CA SER A 39 9.95 9.95 -0.87
C SER A 39 9.81 11.46 -1.05
N GLY A 40 10.62 12.27 -0.34
CA GLY A 40 10.59 13.72 -0.50
C GLY A 40 10.97 14.19 -1.91
N LEU A 41 11.79 13.42 -2.65
CA LEU A 41 12.22 13.76 -4.00
C LEU A 41 11.47 13.02 -5.13
N THR A 42 10.79 11.93 -4.79
CA THR A 42 10.05 11.09 -5.74
C THR A 42 8.60 10.96 -5.29
N SER A 43 7.89 9.89 -5.68
CA SER A 43 6.56 9.63 -5.16
C SER A 43 6.58 8.52 -4.11
N ASN A 44 5.61 8.56 -3.19
CA ASN A 44 5.41 7.53 -2.18
C ASN A 44 5.27 6.12 -2.81
N ASP A 45 4.56 5.99 -3.93
CA ASP A 45 4.37 4.73 -4.64
C ASP A 45 5.70 4.12 -5.13
N VAL A 46 6.63 4.97 -5.61
CA VAL A 46 7.95 4.52 -6.04
C VAL A 46 8.74 3.99 -4.85
N VAL A 47 8.69 4.65 -3.70
CA VAL A 47 9.39 4.17 -2.50
C VAL A 47 8.85 2.81 -2.06
N VAL A 48 7.52 2.65 -1.99
CA VAL A 48 6.89 1.36 -1.62
C VAL A 48 7.28 0.24 -2.60
N LEU A 49 7.25 0.50 -3.90
CA LEU A 49 7.58 -0.54 -4.89
C LEU A 49 9.07 -0.94 -4.90
N THR A 50 9.95 -0.12 -4.32
CA THR A 50 11.40 -0.29 -4.44
C THR A 50 12.06 -0.64 -3.12
N MET A 51 11.72 0.08 -2.05
CA MET A 51 12.26 -0.11 -0.71
C MET A 51 11.61 -1.28 0.02
N THR A 52 10.30 -1.50 -0.10
CA THR A 52 9.64 -2.64 0.57
C THR A 52 10.25 -4.00 0.19
N PRO A 53 10.39 -4.39 -1.10
CA PRO A 53 10.97 -5.70 -1.44
C PRO A 53 12.45 -5.78 -1.03
N PHE A 54 13.17 -4.66 -1.12
CA PHE A 54 14.55 -4.58 -0.65
C PHE A 54 14.65 -4.80 0.86
N LEU A 55 13.78 -4.17 1.67
CA LEU A 55 13.80 -4.31 3.13
C LEU A 55 13.46 -5.72 3.58
N VAL A 56 12.54 -6.39 2.88
CA VAL A 56 12.27 -7.82 3.10
C VAL A 56 13.52 -8.65 2.82
N TYR A 57 14.15 -8.47 1.65
CA TYR A 57 15.40 -9.16 1.31
C TYR A 57 16.53 -8.89 2.33
N TYR A 58 16.75 -7.60 2.65
CA TYR A 58 17.75 -7.19 3.61
C TYR A 58 17.53 -7.87 4.96
N SER A 59 16.27 -7.90 5.43
CA SER A 59 15.93 -8.54 6.70
C SER A 59 16.24 -10.04 6.72
N GLN A 60 16.00 -10.74 5.61
CA GLN A 60 16.35 -12.15 5.46
C GLN A 60 17.88 -12.34 5.45
N ALA A 61 18.61 -11.50 4.72
CA ALA A 61 20.07 -11.57 4.63
C ALA A 61 20.79 -11.32 5.96
N VAL A 62 20.14 -10.64 6.92
CA VAL A 62 20.71 -10.33 8.24
C VAL A 62 20.08 -11.14 9.39
N ASP A 63 19.28 -12.16 9.07
CA ASP A 63 18.51 -13.00 10.01
C ASP A 63 17.59 -12.20 10.96
N LEU A 64 17.02 -11.10 10.47
CA LEU A 64 16.07 -10.29 11.23
C LEU A 64 14.68 -10.93 11.19
N LEU A 65 14.37 -11.71 12.22
CA LEU A 65 13.10 -12.44 12.40
C LEU A 65 11.83 -11.56 12.41
N THR A 66 11.93 -10.24 12.57
CA THR A 66 10.76 -9.36 12.65
C THR A 66 11.05 -7.97 12.05
N PRO A 67 11.06 -7.81 10.71
CA PRO A 67 11.36 -6.53 10.04
C PRO A 67 10.27 -5.47 10.15
N VAL A 68 9.26 -5.69 11.00
CA VAL A 68 8.08 -4.83 11.14
C VAL A 68 8.48 -3.38 11.41
N ALA A 69 9.46 -3.10 12.27
CA ALA A 69 9.86 -1.71 12.52
C ALA A 69 10.38 -1.00 11.26
N PHE A 70 11.20 -1.67 10.46
CA PHE A 70 11.76 -1.10 9.23
C PHE A 70 10.68 -0.88 8.18
N LEU A 71 9.79 -1.86 8.01
CA LEU A 71 8.70 -1.79 7.04
C LEU A 71 7.65 -0.73 7.44
N MET A 72 7.32 -0.64 8.73
CA MET A 72 6.40 0.39 9.24
C MET A 72 7.02 1.78 9.16
N ALA A 73 8.31 1.92 9.45
CA ALA A 73 9.03 3.18 9.26
C ALA A 73 9.03 3.62 7.80
N GLU A 74 9.25 2.69 6.87
CA GLU A 74 9.26 2.93 5.43
C GLU A 74 7.90 3.43 4.93
N ILE A 75 6.80 2.72 5.19
CA ILE A 75 5.47 3.15 4.71
C ILE A 75 5.01 4.47 5.35
N GLN A 76 5.37 4.73 6.60
CA GLN A 76 5.04 6.01 7.27
C GLN A 76 5.85 7.16 6.69
N THR A 77 7.18 7.02 6.59
CA THR A 77 8.03 8.05 5.98
C THR A 77 7.71 8.27 4.52
N ALA A 78 7.35 7.22 3.77
CA ALA A 78 6.95 7.32 2.38
C ALA A 78 5.76 8.25 2.18
N ASN A 79 4.77 8.22 3.09
CA ASN A 79 3.60 9.11 2.99
C ASN A 79 3.81 10.46 3.67
N ILE A 80 4.62 10.54 4.74
CA ILE A 80 4.89 11.82 5.41
C ILE A 80 5.79 12.70 4.51
N ALA A 81 6.89 12.16 4.01
CA ALA A 81 7.88 12.92 3.26
C ALA A 81 7.36 13.38 1.88
N SER A 82 6.44 12.63 1.27
CA SER A 82 5.82 12.99 -0.01
C SER A 82 4.96 14.25 0.09
N MET A 83 4.61 14.69 1.31
CA MET A 83 3.93 15.96 1.56
C MET A 83 4.84 17.19 1.36
N ALA A 84 6.17 17.03 1.32
CA ALA A 84 7.10 18.17 1.19
C ALA A 84 7.00 18.87 -0.17
N LEU A 85 6.83 18.10 -1.24
CA LEU A 85 6.82 18.62 -2.61
C LEU A 85 5.46 18.45 -3.27
N TYR A 86 5.11 19.41 -4.11
CA TYR A 86 3.85 19.42 -4.87
C TYR A 86 3.65 18.11 -5.65
N ILE A 87 4.74 17.57 -6.20
CA ILE A 87 4.74 16.34 -7.01
C ILE A 87 4.88 15.05 -6.20
N GLY A 88 5.09 15.15 -4.88
CA GLY A 88 5.40 13.97 -4.06
C GLY A 88 4.22 13.01 -3.94
N ASN A 89 2.99 13.51 -4.00
CA ASN A 89 1.77 12.70 -3.97
C ASN A 89 0.71 13.27 -4.93
N LEU A 90 -0.09 12.39 -5.54
CA LEU A 90 -1.21 12.78 -6.40
C LEU A 90 -2.23 13.64 -5.65
N THR A 91 -2.46 13.39 -4.36
CA THR A 91 -3.38 14.19 -3.54
C THR A 91 -2.93 15.64 -3.41
N ASN A 92 -1.62 15.89 -3.31
CA ASN A 92 -1.05 17.25 -3.25
C ASN A 92 -1.33 18.00 -4.55
N VAL A 93 -1.09 17.34 -5.69
CA VAL A 93 -1.36 17.90 -7.02
C VAL A 93 -2.83 18.27 -7.16
N VAL A 94 -3.74 17.37 -6.80
CA VAL A 94 -5.20 17.60 -6.89
C VAL A 94 -5.62 18.78 -6.02
N ALA A 95 -5.20 18.82 -4.76
CA ALA A 95 -5.54 19.89 -3.82
C ALA A 95 -4.99 21.25 -4.29
N CYS A 96 -3.74 21.31 -4.74
CA CYS A 96 -3.13 22.56 -5.19
C CYS A 96 -3.67 23.04 -6.53
N GLN A 97 -4.02 22.14 -7.45
CA GLN A 97 -4.67 22.50 -8.72
C GLN A 97 -6.04 23.13 -8.49
N ALA A 98 -6.79 22.62 -7.52
CA ALA A 98 -8.06 23.19 -7.12
C ALA A 98 -7.87 24.68 -6.74
N TYR A 99 -6.93 24.97 -5.84
CA TYR A 99 -6.68 26.33 -5.34
C TYR A 99 -5.71 27.18 -6.18
N LYS A 100 -5.25 26.65 -7.33
CA LYS A 100 -4.29 27.30 -8.24
C LYS A 100 -2.99 27.76 -7.56
N ILE A 101 -2.54 27.02 -6.55
CA ILE A 101 -1.30 27.33 -5.83
C ILE A 101 -0.09 26.86 -6.62
N SER A 102 0.94 27.70 -6.63
CA SER A 102 2.19 27.42 -7.35
C SER A 102 3.04 26.37 -6.62
N PHE A 103 3.97 25.73 -7.35
CA PHE A 103 4.88 24.73 -6.77
C PHE A 103 5.67 25.29 -5.58
N LEU A 104 6.27 26.47 -5.74
CA LEU A 104 7.13 27.08 -4.74
C LEU A 104 6.33 27.53 -3.51
N GLU A 105 5.16 28.14 -3.72
CA GLU A 105 4.29 28.54 -2.63
C GLU A 105 3.87 27.33 -1.81
N TYR A 106 3.38 26.27 -2.45
CA TYR A 106 3.01 25.03 -1.76
C TYR A 106 4.18 24.46 -0.94
N SER A 107 5.34 24.29 -1.59
CA SER A 107 6.49 23.67 -0.94
C SER A 107 7.02 24.52 0.21
N ALA A 108 6.98 25.86 0.11
CA ALA A 108 7.38 26.73 1.21
C ALA A 108 6.52 26.52 2.46
N TRP A 109 5.19 26.41 2.29
CA TRP A 109 4.25 26.17 3.40
C TRP A 109 4.35 24.74 3.96
N MET A 110 4.59 23.73 3.12
CA MET A 110 4.55 22.34 3.58
C MET A 110 5.88 21.80 4.11
N LEU A 111 6.99 22.51 3.87
CA LEU A 111 8.32 22.03 4.23
C LEU A 111 8.50 21.89 5.74
N LEU A 112 8.13 22.92 6.52
CA LEU A 112 8.27 22.90 7.98
C LEU A 112 7.31 21.89 8.66
N PRO A 113 6.00 21.84 8.32
CA PRO A 113 5.12 20.79 8.80
C PRO A 113 5.65 19.39 8.50
N CYS A 114 6.21 19.18 7.29
CA CYS A 114 6.81 17.90 6.92
C CYS A 114 8.01 17.54 7.79
N PHE A 115 8.95 18.48 8.02
CA PHE A 115 10.10 18.22 8.89
C PHE A 115 9.69 17.85 10.32
N VAL A 116 8.70 18.56 10.88
CA VAL A 116 8.18 18.24 12.22
C VAL A 116 7.47 16.89 12.23
N ALA A 117 6.72 16.56 11.18
CA ALA A 117 6.08 15.26 11.03
C ALA A 117 7.11 14.12 10.98
N ILE A 118 8.19 14.27 10.21
CA ILE A 118 9.30 13.31 10.12
C ILE A 118 9.97 13.15 11.48
N ALA A 119 10.32 14.25 12.15
CA ALA A 119 10.96 14.21 13.47
C ALA A 119 10.07 13.54 14.52
N THR A 120 8.79 13.91 14.56
CA THR A 120 7.80 13.31 15.48
C THR A 120 7.59 11.84 15.18
N CYS A 121 7.48 11.47 13.91
CA CYS A 121 7.35 10.07 13.48
C CYS A 121 8.57 9.25 13.90
N TYR A 122 9.79 9.75 13.69
CA TYR A 122 11.01 9.09 14.15
C TYR A 122 11.00 8.84 15.66
N ILE A 123 10.67 9.87 16.46
CA ILE A 123 10.58 9.76 17.91
C ILE A 123 9.54 8.71 18.31
N MET A 124 8.34 8.77 17.74
CA MET A 124 7.25 7.83 18.05
C MET A 124 7.56 6.40 17.63
N LEU A 125 8.19 6.18 16.47
CA LEU A 125 8.68 4.88 16.05
C LEU A 125 9.74 4.34 17.02
N ARG A 126 10.66 5.19 17.48
CA ARG A 126 11.66 4.83 18.48
C ARG A 126 11.04 4.53 19.85
N ILE A 127 9.86 5.07 20.17
CA ILE A 127 9.10 4.74 21.38
C ILE A 127 8.35 3.42 21.23
N ASN A 128 7.72 3.21 20.08
CA ASN A 128 6.87 2.05 19.83
C ASN A 128 7.69 0.77 19.62
N PHE A 129 8.82 0.87 18.91
CA PHE A 129 9.72 -0.25 18.61
C PHE A 129 10.98 -0.26 19.49
N ARG A 130 10.87 0.14 20.77
CA ARG A 130 11.99 0.15 21.74
C ARG A 130 12.61 -1.23 21.99
N HIS A 131 11.81 -2.28 21.83
CA HIS A 131 12.24 -3.64 22.15
C HIS A 131 13.27 -4.16 21.13
N GLU A 132 14.34 -4.82 21.62
CA GLU A 132 15.46 -5.29 20.78
C GLU A 132 15.03 -6.29 19.70
N LYS A 133 13.89 -6.95 19.90
CA LYS A 133 13.23 -7.80 18.88
C LYS A 133 13.01 -7.07 17.55
N TYR A 134 12.70 -5.78 17.60
CA TYR A 134 12.35 -5.00 16.40
C TYR A 134 13.53 -4.17 15.87
N ILE A 135 14.31 -3.57 16.78
CA ILE A 135 15.52 -2.82 16.45
C ILE A 135 16.68 -3.35 17.29
N PRO A 136 17.35 -4.43 16.84
CA PRO A 136 18.44 -5.04 17.59
C PRO A 136 19.63 -4.09 17.70
N LYS A 137 20.41 -4.21 18.78
CA LYS A 137 21.63 -3.41 18.96
C LYS A 137 22.71 -3.77 17.96
N ILE A 138 22.81 -5.06 17.63
CA ILE A 138 23.79 -5.63 16.71
C ILE A 138 23.05 -6.29 15.55
N ILE A 139 23.45 -5.98 14.32
CA ILE A 139 22.92 -6.55 13.08
C ILE A 139 24.10 -7.09 12.27
N LYS A 140 23.94 -8.28 11.68
CA LYS A 140 24.91 -8.83 10.73
C LYS A 140 24.99 -7.92 9.51
N THR A 141 26.18 -7.56 9.08
CA THR A 141 26.34 -6.78 7.84
C THR A 141 26.29 -7.71 6.64
N PRO A 142 25.42 -7.48 5.65
CA PRO A 142 25.40 -8.29 4.44
C PRO A 142 26.72 -8.11 3.68
N ASN A 143 27.35 -9.22 3.31
CA ASN A 143 28.61 -9.25 2.55
C ASN A 143 28.32 -9.20 1.04
N VAL A 144 27.68 -8.12 0.58
CA VAL A 144 27.31 -7.92 -0.83
C VAL A 144 27.97 -6.62 -1.30
N ASP A 145 28.71 -6.64 -2.41
CA ASP A 145 29.27 -5.40 -2.97
C ASP A 145 28.14 -4.49 -3.48
N PRO A 146 27.94 -3.26 -2.95
CA PRO A 146 26.88 -2.36 -3.40
C PRO A 146 26.95 -2.08 -4.91
N ARG A 147 28.16 -2.05 -5.48
CA ARG A 147 28.36 -1.74 -6.91
C ARG A 147 27.74 -2.80 -7.82
N SER A 148 27.58 -4.04 -7.34
CA SER A 148 26.94 -5.11 -8.10
C SER A 148 25.45 -4.85 -8.39
N CYS A 149 24.80 -3.99 -7.59
CA CYS A 149 23.40 -3.63 -7.76
C CYS A 149 23.18 -2.51 -8.78
N LEU A 150 24.24 -1.76 -9.14
CA LEU A 150 24.15 -0.65 -10.08
C LEU A 150 24.24 -1.17 -11.53
N VAL A 151 23.08 -1.47 -12.12
CA VAL A 151 22.97 -2.08 -13.45
C VAL A 151 23.36 -1.10 -14.56
N ASP A 152 22.97 0.17 -14.44
CA ASP A 152 23.25 1.21 -15.44
C ASP A 152 23.73 2.52 -14.78
N PRO A 153 25.05 2.67 -14.52
CA PRO A 153 25.60 3.86 -13.86
C PRO A 153 25.43 5.14 -14.69
N VAL A 154 25.50 5.05 -16.03
CA VAL A 154 25.34 6.21 -16.91
C VAL A 154 23.88 6.64 -16.94
N GLY A 155 22.95 5.68 -17.01
CA GLY A 155 21.52 5.93 -16.88
C GLY A 155 21.15 6.52 -15.52
N ALA A 156 21.81 6.09 -14.43
CA ALA A 156 21.58 6.65 -13.10
C ALA A 156 21.96 8.13 -13.04
N ILE A 157 23.15 8.51 -13.53
CA ILE A 157 23.60 9.91 -13.58
C ILE A 157 22.67 10.74 -14.48
N PHE A 158 22.33 10.23 -15.65
CA PHE A 158 21.39 10.88 -16.57
C PHE A 158 20.03 11.11 -15.90
N GLY A 159 19.43 10.08 -15.30
CA GLY A 159 18.14 10.17 -14.63
C GLY A 159 18.15 11.14 -13.44
N LEU A 160 19.24 11.15 -12.65
CA LEU A 160 19.38 12.07 -11.51
C LEU A 160 19.53 13.51 -12.00
N SER A 161 20.27 13.71 -13.09
CA SER A 161 20.43 15.02 -13.73
C SER A 161 19.10 15.51 -14.29
N VAL A 162 18.33 14.66 -14.96
CA VAL A 162 16.99 14.98 -15.47
C VAL A 162 16.03 15.32 -14.33
N LEU A 163 16.05 14.55 -13.23
CA LEU A 163 15.24 14.83 -12.04
C LEU A 163 15.62 16.19 -11.43
N ALA A 164 16.91 16.46 -11.23
CA ALA A 164 17.38 17.73 -10.69
C ALA A 164 17.01 18.92 -11.59
N CYS A 165 17.22 18.80 -12.91
CA CYS A 165 16.82 19.81 -13.89
C CYS A 165 15.30 20.03 -13.90
N SER A 166 14.50 18.96 -13.77
CA SER A 166 13.04 19.05 -13.69
C SER A 166 12.61 19.82 -12.44
N LEU A 167 13.20 19.52 -11.27
CA LEU A 167 12.91 20.25 -10.03
C LEU A 167 13.32 21.73 -10.12
N ILE A 168 14.50 22.03 -10.67
CA ILE A 168 14.95 23.41 -10.89
C ILE A 168 14.01 24.15 -11.85
N CYS A 169 13.57 23.49 -12.92
CA CYS A 169 12.62 24.06 -13.88
C CYS A 169 11.26 24.33 -13.22
N LEU A 170 10.77 23.44 -12.36
CA LEU A 170 9.54 23.65 -11.59
C LEU A 170 9.65 24.87 -10.66
N ILE A 171 10.79 25.05 -10.00
CA ILE A 171 11.04 26.23 -9.17
C ILE A 171 11.06 27.50 -10.04
N GLY A 172 11.78 27.49 -11.16
CA GLY A 172 11.90 28.64 -12.06
C GLY A 172 10.59 29.03 -12.76
N THR A 173 9.76 28.05 -13.11
CA THR A 173 8.45 28.26 -13.73
C THR A 173 7.33 28.54 -12.73
N SER A 174 7.61 28.49 -11.42
CA SER A 174 6.61 28.72 -10.38
C SER A 174 5.99 30.12 -10.44
N PHE A 175 6.74 31.12 -10.92
CA PHE A 175 6.25 32.49 -11.10
C PHE A 175 5.34 32.67 -12.32
N ALA A 176 5.36 31.70 -13.25
CA ALA A 176 4.58 31.75 -14.49
C ALA A 176 3.21 31.04 -14.36
N HIS A 177 2.85 30.53 -13.18
CA HIS A 177 1.60 29.77 -12.93
C HIS A 177 1.33 28.67 -13.97
N VAL A 178 2.39 28.02 -14.45
CA VAL A 178 2.28 26.93 -15.43
C VAL A 178 1.93 25.64 -14.70
N SER A 179 0.98 24.89 -15.25
CA SER A 179 0.62 23.56 -14.73
C SER A 179 1.84 22.63 -14.70
N VAL A 180 2.04 21.94 -13.58
CA VAL A 180 3.20 21.08 -13.34
C VAL A 180 3.44 20.05 -14.44
N TRP A 181 2.38 19.46 -15.01
CA TRP A 181 2.51 18.46 -16.07
C TRP A 181 3.10 19.02 -17.37
N ILE A 182 2.91 20.31 -17.67
CA ILE A 182 3.48 20.97 -18.84
C ILE A 182 5.00 21.11 -18.68
N VAL A 183 5.45 21.31 -17.45
CA VAL A 183 6.88 21.43 -17.11
C VAL A 183 7.53 20.05 -17.07
N THR A 184 6.89 19.06 -16.45
CA THR A 184 7.46 17.70 -16.29
C THR A 184 7.32 16.84 -17.54
N GLY A 185 6.31 17.08 -18.38
CA GLY A 185 6.03 16.34 -19.61
C GLY A 185 7.22 16.26 -20.58
N PRO A 186 7.88 17.38 -20.93
CA PRO A 186 9.08 17.37 -21.76
C PRO A 186 10.23 16.50 -21.19
N PHE A 187 10.46 16.53 -19.87
CA PHE A 187 11.46 15.67 -19.24
C PHE A 187 11.08 14.19 -19.28
N ALA A 188 9.78 13.88 -19.13
CA ALA A 188 9.28 12.53 -19.30
C ALA A 188 9.47 12.03 -20.74
N LEU A 189 9.18 12.87 -21.75
CA LEU A 189 9.41 12.55 -23.16
C LEU A 189 10.90 12.38 -23.49
N LEU A 190 11.78 13.23 -22.93
CA LEU A 190 13.23 13.11 -23.06
C LEU A 190 13.72 11.77 -22.51
N THR A 191 13.23 11.39 -21.32
CA THR A 191 13.58 10.12 -20.68
C THR A 191 13.07 8.93 -21.50
N LEU A 192 11.82 9.01 -21.97
CA LEU A 192 11.22 7.98 -22.83
C LEU A 192 12.00 7.81 -24.14
N GLY A 193 12.40 8.92 -24.79
CA GLY A 193 13.20 8.89 -26.00
C GLY A 193 14.58 8.27 -25.77
N ARG A 194 15.23 8.60 -24.65
CA ARG A 194 16.48 7.97 -24.22
C ARG A 194 16.30 6.47 -24.00
N ASP A 195 15.22 6.04 -23.36
CA ASP A 195 14.98 4.64 -23.04
C ASP A 195 14.66 3.82 -24.31
N ILE A 196 13.90 4.39 -25.26
CA ILE A 196 13.70 3.80 -26.59
C ILE A 196 15.04 3.63 -27.31
N TRP A 197 15.89 4.66 -27.29
CA TRP A 197 17.22 4.59 -27.88
C TRP A 197 18.10 3.54 -27.18
N TYR A 198 18.10 3.50 -25.85
CA TYR A 198 18.87 2.54 -25.07
C TYR A 198 18.45 1.09 -25.35
N ASP A 199 17.15 0.83 -25.47
CA ASP A 199 16.61 -0.48 -25.86
C ASP A 199 17.00 -0.83 -27.31
N SER A 200 16.96 0.13 -28.24
CA SER A 200 17.35 -0.09 -29.64
C SER A 200 18.83 -0.48 -29.81
N GLN A 201 19.68 -0.09 -28.85
CA GLN A 201 21.10 -0.43 -28.83
C GLN A 201 21.36 -1.82 -28.20
N GLY A 202 20.32 -2.52 -27.73
CA GLY A 202 20.42 -3.84 -27.10
C GLY A 202 21.26 -3.84 -25.81
N LYS A 203 21.46 -2.67 -25.18
CA LYS A 203 22.33 -2.52 -24.00
C LYS A 203 21.66 -2.99 -22.71
N PHE A 204 20.32 -2.97 -22.65
CA PHE A 204 19.59 -3.45 -21.48
C PHE A 204 19.59 -4.99 -21.44
N LYS A 205 20.18 -5.56 -20.37
CA LYS A 205 20.18 -7.01 -20.12
C LYS A 205 19.12 -7.32 -19.06
N PRO A 206 17.96 -7.89 -19.44
CA PRO A 206 16.86 -8.19 -18.51
C PRO A 206 17.30 -9.09 -17.37
N ALA A 207 18.25 -9.99 -17.65
CA ALA A 207 18.82 -10.94 -16.70
C ALA A 207 19.54 -10.27 -15.51
N GLN A 208 20.01 -9.02 -15.61
CA GLN A 208 20.67 -8.33 -14.50
C GLN A 208 19.67 -7.67 -13.54
N VAL A 209 18.60 -7.06 -14.07
CA VAL A 209 17.50 -6.53 -13.24
C VAL A 209 16.70 -7.68 -12.63
N ALA A 210 16.46 -8.74 -13.41
CA ALA A 210 15.91 -9.99 -12.90
C ALA A 210 16.83 -10.60 -11.86
N ALA A 211 18.15 -10.75 -12.08
CA ALA A 211 19.09 -11.28 -11.07
C ALA A 211 19.12 -10.48 -9.77
N VAL A 212 19.03 -9.14 -9.80
CA VAL A 212 18.89 -8.33 -8.58
C VAL A 212 17.53 -8.56 -7.89
N THR A 213 16.51 -8.93 -8.66
CA THR A 213 15.17 -9.29 -8.15
C THR A 213 15.04 -10.78 -7.79
N THR A 214 15.83 -11.68 -8.38
CA THR A 214 15.76 -13.16 -8.30
C THR A 214 16.94 -13.77 -7.53
N LEU A 215 17.96 -12.99 -7.14
CA LEU A 215 18.81 -13.34 -6.00
C LEU A 215 17.96 -13.56 -4.75
N SER A 216 16.74 -12.98 -4.68
CA SER A 216 15.73 -13.30 -3.67
C SER A 216 15.03 -14.65 -3.86
N ASP A 217 14.98 -15.20 -5.08
CA ASP A 217 14.15 -16.37 -5.39
C ASP A 217 14.99 -17.66 -5.46
N ARG A 218 16.23 -17.60 -5.96
CA ARG A 218 17.14 -18.77 -5.97
C ARG A 218 17.64 -19.15 -4.58
N GLN A 219 17.74 -18.19 -3.67
CA GLN A 219 18.15 -18.46 -2.29
C GLN A 219 17.00 -18.97 -1.41
N LEU A 220 15.73 -18.87 -1.85
CA LEU A 220 14.59 -19.55 -1.21
C LEU A 220 14.66 -21.06 -1.44
N GLU A 221 15.04 -21.51 -2.63
CA GLU A 221 15.26 -22.93 -2.93
C GLU A 221 16.50 -23.48 -2.18
N ASP A 222 17.58 -22.70 -2.07
CA ASP A 222 18.78 -23.10 -1.31
C ASP A 222 18.58 -23.07 0.21
N SER A 223 17.68 -22.23 0.74
CA SER A 223 17.37 -22.19 2.18
C SER A 223 16.29 -23.20 2.58
N GLU A 224 15.30 -23.50 1.72
CA GLU A 224 14.39 -24.64 1.91
C GLU A 224 15.13 -25.98 1.80
N SER A 225 16.13 -26.10 0.92
CA SER A 225 16.96 -27.31 0.82
C SER A 225 18.00 -27.44 1.95
N MET A 226 18.39 -26.35 2.62
CA MET A 226 19.27 -26.37 3.80
C MET A 226 18.51 -26.50 5.14
N THR A 227 17.20 -26.26 5.19
CA THR A 227 16.35 -26.58 6.36
C THR A 227 15.56 -27.89 6.24
N GLY A 228 15.66 -28.59 5.10
CA GLY A 228 15.00 -29.87 4.83
C GLY A 228 15.85 -31.13 5.07
N GLY A 229 16.99 -31.02 5.78
CA GLY A 229 17.88 -32.15 6.08
C GLY A 229 17.58 -32.82 7.42
N GLY A 230 16.43 -33.48 7.56
CA GLY A 230 16.04 -34.11 8.82
C GLY A 230 14.81 -35.02 8.74
N GLY A 231 14.92 -36.14 8.02
CA GLY A 231 14.21 -37.39 8.29
C GLY A 231 12.71 -37.47 7.97
N ALA A 232 12.37 -38.16 6.88
CA ALA A 232 11.35 -39.23 6.84
C ALA A 232 11.27 -39.80 5.41
N ALA A 233 12.12 -40.77 5.11
CA ALA A 233 11.87 -41.69 4.01
C ALA A 233 10.89 -42.76 4.50
N THR A 234 9.61 -42.63 4.14
CA THR A 234 8.67 -43.75 4.11
C THR A 234 7.85 -43.65 2.84
N GLY A 235 8.39 -44.23 1.77
CA GLY A 235 7.57 -44.75 0.68
C GLY A 235 7.04 -46.12 1.11
N SER A 236 5.73 -46.31 1.00
CA SER A 236 5.10 -47.62 0.99
C SER A 236 4.32 -47.73 -0.31
N ASP A 237 4.94 -48.34 -1.30
CA ASP A 237 4.23 -49.18 -2.27
C ASP A 237 4.56 -50.63 -1.92
N GLU A 238 3.52 -51.45 -1.93
CA GLU A 238 3.49 -52.83 -1.49
C GLU A 238 4.48 -53.72 -2.25
N SER A 239 5.16 -54.61 -1.53
CA SER A 239 5.06 -56.07 -1.71
C SER A 239 6.25 -56.82 -1.10
N ARG A 240 5.91 -57.99 -0.52
CA ARG A 240 6.71 -59.23 -0.54
C ARG A 240 7.53 -59.60 0.72
N MET A 241 6.94 -60.58 1.42
CA MET A 241 7.55 -61.77 2.07
C MET A 241 8.22 -61.64 3.45
N GLU A 242 7.46 -62.07 4.46
CA GLU A 242 7.74 -63.20 5.37
C GLU A 242 9.22 -63.60 5.62
N LYS A 243 9.67 -63.51 6.88
CA LYS A 243 9.98 -64.66 7.77
C LYS A 243 10.75 -64.25 9.02
N GLY A 244 10.34 -64.80 10.17
CA GLY A 244 11.26 -65.19 11.26
C GLY A 244 11.14 -64.44 12.58
N LEU A 245 10.33 -64.98 13.51
CA LEU A 245 10.47 -64.78 14.96
C LEU A 245 11.79 -65.46 15.47
N PRO A 246 12.30 -65.07 16.66
CA PRO A 246 11.93 -65.82 17.85
C PRO A 246 11.49 -64.96 19.06
N GLU A 247 10.73 -65.66 19.89
CA GLU A 247 9.97 -65.40 21.10
C GLU A 247 10.84 -65.32 22.38
N VAL A 248 10.25 -64.85 23.51
CA VAL A 248 10.55 -65.04 24.97
C VAL A 248 10.26 -63.70 25.70
N ALA A 249 9.51 -63.57 26.80
CA ALA A 249 8.63 -64.40 27.62
C ALA A 249 7.77 -63.48 28.53
N VAL A 250 6.61 -63.96 28.97
CA VAL A 250 5.70 -63.34 29.96
C VAL A 250 5.81 -64.10 31.30
N PRO A 251 5.59 -63.43 32.45
CA PRO A 251 4.44 -63.81 33.31
C PRO A 251 3.76 -62.55 33.92
N GLU A 252 2.46 -62.27 33.76
CA GLU A 252 1.23 -62.84 34.38
C GLU A 252 0.90 -62.36 35.82
N SER A 253 -0.18 -61.56 35.95
CA SER A 253 -1.20 -61.57 37.04
C SER A 253 -2.15 -60.36 36.87
N SER A 254 -3.35 -60.55 36.28
CA SER A 254 -4.69 -60.71 36.92
C SER A 254 -5.33 -59.38 37.41
N ILE A 255 -6.58 -58.97 37.16
CA ILE A 255 -7.85 -59.62 36.75
C ILE A 255 -8.87 -58.54 36.27
N VAL A 256 -9.48 -58.79 35.09
CA VAL A 256 -10.92 -58.79 34.69
C VAL A 256 -11.88 -57.58 34.93
N GLN A 257 -12.48 -57.12 33.81
CA GLN A 257 -13.72 -56.33 33.53
C GLN A 257 -15.01 -56.94 34.18
N PRO A 258 -16.25 -56.34 34.25
CA PRO A 258 -16.99 -55.68 33.13
C PRO A 258 -18.02 -54.57 33.49
N ALA A 259 -18.72 -54.06 32.45
CA ALA A 259 -19.85 -53.11 32.46
C ALA A 259 -21.21 -53.76 32.87
N PRO A 260 -22.41 -53.14 32.67
CA PRO A 260 -23.01 -51.85 33.10
C PRO A 260 -24.38 -52.03 33.84
N ILE A 261 -24.89 -51.09 34.67
CA ILE A 261 -26.30 -51.11 35.16
C ILE A 261 -26.93 -49.70 35.39
N LEU A 262 -28.10 -49.52 34.77
CA LEU A 262 -29.38 -48.81 35.07
C LEU A 262 -29.51 -47.56 35.98
N ALA A 263 -30.26 -46.61 35.42
CA ALA A 263 -31.26 -45.64 35.93
C ALA A 263 -31.61 -45.54 37.43
N GLU A 264 -31.78 -44.30 37.93
CA GLU A 264 -32.93 -43.91 38.75
C GLU A 264 -33.28 -42.41 38.66
N LYS A 265 -34.57 -42.13 38.88
CA LYS A 265 -35.32 -40.87 38.75
C LYS A 265 -35.02 -39.88 39.88
N ASP A 266 -35.22 -38.58 39.64
CA ASP A 266 -36.15 -37.83 40.50
C ASP A 266 -36.74 -36.58 39.84
N ASN A 267 -37.95 -36.25 40.28
CA ASN A 267 -38.98 -35.49 39.60
C ASN A 267 -39.25 -34.17 40.34
N LYS A 268 -39.49 -33.06 39.64
CA LYS A 268 -40.28 -31.93 40.19
C LYS A 268 -41.00 -31.17 39.07
N LYS A 269 -42.34 -31.23 39.13
CA LYS A 269 -43.33 -30.49 38.32
C LYS A 269 -43.69 -29.15 38.96
N LEU A 270 -44.13 -28.20 38.13
CA LEU A 270 -45.34 -27.33 38.22
C LEU A 270 -45.21 -26.30 37.07
N GLY A 271 -46.20 -25.93 36.25
CA GLY A 271 -47.62 -26.23 36.10
C GLY A 271 -48.14 -25.53 34.82
N ASP A 272 -49.22 -26.06 34.25
CA ASP A 272 -49.95 -25.59 33.06
C ASP A 272 -50.60 -24.20 33.23
N ASP A 273 -50.95 -23.56 32.11
CA ASP A 273 -52.32 -23.09 31.86
C ASP A 273 -52.59 -22.95 30.34
N GLN A 274 -53.64 -23.66 29.89
CA GLN A 274 -54.36 -23.56 28.61
C GLN A 274 -55.29 -22.34 28.63
N GLU A 275 -55.64 -21.70 27.53
CA GLU A 275 -56.81 -21.92 26.64
C GLU A 275 -56.79 -20.72 25.64
N SER A 276 -57.28 -20.73 24.39
CA SER A 276 -58.50 -21.31 23.82
C SER A 276 -58.40 -21.37 22.28
N VAL A 277 -59.09 -22.33 21.68
CA VAL A 277 -59.20 -22.66 20.25
C VAL A 277 -60.54 -22.16 19.66
N GLU A 278 -60.58 -22.01 18.32
CA GLU A 278 -61.75 -21.99 17.39
C GLU A 278 -62.50 -20.65 17.15
N THR A 279 -62.89 -20.21 15.94
CA THR A 279 -63.24 -20.86 14.65
C THR A 279 -63.10 -19.85 13.45
N VAL A 280 -62.48 -20.22 12.32
CA VAL A 280 -63.02 -20.60 10.97
C VAL A 280 -63.49 -19.47 10.03
N GLY A 281 -62.92 -19.43 8.80
CA GLY A 281 -63.44 -18.64 7.67
C GLY A 281 -62.58 -18.47 6.40
N VAL A 282 -62.08 -19.56 5.79
CA VAL A 282 -61.81 -19.84 4.35
C VAL A 282 -61.44 -18.71 3.35
N SER A 283 -60.26 -18.84 2.69
CA SER A 283 -60.16 -19.10 1.22
C SER A 283 -58.74 -19.45 0.72
N HIS A 284 -58.60 -20.71 0.29
CA HIS A 284 -57.84 -21.37 -0.80
C HIS A 284 -56.54 -20.72 -1.38
N GLU A 285 -55.45 -21.42 -1.71
CA GLU A 285 -54.94 -22.81 -1.60
C GLU A 285 -53.50 -22.79 -2.20
N PRO A 286 -52.47 -23.42 -1.61
CA PRO A 286 -51.16 -23.62 -2.25
C PRO A 286 -50.85 -25.11 -2.43
N THR A 287 -50.50 -25.54 -3.65
CA THR A 287 -50.22 -26.96 -3.94
C THR A 287 -48.72 -27.23 -4.12
N ALA A 288 -48.26 -28.28 -3.44
CA ALA A 288 -46.87 -28.70 -3.34
C ALA A 288 -46.34 -29.55 -4.51
N ILE A 289 -45.01 -29.51 -4.61
CA ILE A 289 -43.96 -30.36 -5.21
C ILE A 289 -44.38 -31.80 -5.61
N PRO A 290 -43.82 -32.35 -6.71
CA PRO A 290 -42.91 -33.50 -6.51
C PRO A 290 -41.66 -33.49 -7.42
N THR A 291 -40.58 -34.03 -6.84
CA THR A 291 -39.30 -34.36 -7.48
C THR A 291 -39.45 -35.56 -8.42
N SER A 292 -38.95 -35.48 -9.66
CA SER A 292 -38.31 -36.62 -10.36
C SER A 292 -37.74 -36.28 -11.75
N SER A 293 -36.69 -37.03 -12.08
CA SER A 293 -36.22 -37.45 -13.42
C SER A 293 -35.42 -36.48 -14.30
N ILE A 294 -34.16 -36.86 -14.46
CA ILE A 294 -33.29 -36.60 -15.61
C ILE A 294 -34.01 -37.01 -16.91
N VAL A 295 -34.16 -36.07 -17.84
CA VAL A 295 -34.31 -36.35 -19.28
C VAL A 295 -33.42 -35.39 -20.05
N THR A 296 -32.46 -35.97 -20.75
CA THR A 296 -31.53 -35.34 -21.68
C THR A 296 -32.29 -34.92 -22.93
N THR A 297 -32.26 -33.64 -23.30
CA THR A 297 -32.60 -33.19 -24.66
C THR A 297 -31.49 -32.30 -25.18
N THR A 298 -30.81 -32.83 -26.20
CA THR A 298 -29.78 -32.26 -27.05
C THR A 298 -30.20 -30.90 -27.62
N GLY A 299 -29.46 -29.85 -27.27
CA GLY A 299 -29.69 -28.48 -27.74
C GLY A 299 -28.39 -27.75 -28.11
N ASN A 300 -28.11 -27.74 -29.43
CA ASN A 300 -27.52 -26.64 -30.21
C ASN A 300 -26.16 -26.00 -29.80
N ASN A 301 -25.05 -26.57 -30.32
CA ASN A 301 -23.65 -26.15 -30.14
C ASN A 301 -23.20 -24.88 -30.93
N ASN A 302 -24.08 -23.97 -31.34
CA ASN A 302 -23.72 -22.89 -32.28
C ASN A 302 -23.67 -21.47 -31.69
N ILE A 303 -24.05 -21.25 -30.43
CA ILE A 303 -23.99 -19.91 -29.81
C ILE A 303 -22.76 -19.76 -28.89
N ASP A 304 -22.29 -20.84 -28.27
CA ASP A 304 -21.13 -20.81 -27.36
C ASP A 304 -19.77 -20.67 -28.08
N ASN A 305 -19.70 -21.07 -29.36
CA ASN A 305 -18.46 -21.03 -30.14
C ASN A 305 -18.08 -19.62 -30.67
N GLN A 306 -19.02 -18.67 -30.69
CA GLN A 306 -18.71 -17.28 -31.08
C GLN A 306 -18.24 -16.42 -29.90
N ALA A 307 -18.75 -16.67 -28.69
CA ALA A 307 -18.25 -15.99 -27.49
C ALA A 307 -16.85 -16.51 -27.07
N ALA A 308 -16.61 -17.82 -27.17
CA ALA A 308 -15.31 -18.43 -26.83
C ALA A 308 -14.17 -18.07 -27.80
N SER A 309 -14.47 -17.77 -29.08
CA SER A 309 -13.47 -17.41 -30.09
C SER A 309 -12.99 -15.96 -30.01
N VAL A 310 -13.83 -15.04 -29.48
CA VAL A 310 -13.44 -13.64 -29.25
C VAL A 310 -12.50 -13.53 -28.04
N ASP A 311 -12.76 -14.26 -26.96
CA ASP A 311 -11.92 -14.24 -25.75
C ASP A 311 -10.56 -14.93 -25.95
N THR A 312 -10.51 -16.02 -26.73
CA THR A 312 -9.25 -16.71 -27.04
C THR A 312 -8.38 -15.96 -28.05
N ALA A 313 -8.98 -15.30 -29.05
CA ALA A 313 -8.25 -14.46 -29.99
C ALA A 313 -7.63 -13.23 -29.32
N HIS A 314 -8.39 -12.54 -28.45
CA HIS A 314 -7.92 -11.36 -27.70
C HIS A 314 -6.80 -11.74 -26.71
N GLN A 315 -6.91 -12.87 -26.01
CA GLN A 315 -5.83 -13.38 -25.14
C GLN A 315 -4.58 -13.83 -25.91
N SER A 316 -4.72 -14.37 -27.13
CA SER A 316 -3.58 -14.80 -27.94
C SER A 316 -2.81 -13.63 -28.56
N TRP A 317 -3.52 -12.58 -29.00
CA TRP A 317 -2.93 -11.39 -29.59
C TRP A 317 -2.22 -10.53 -28.55
N THR A 318 -2.84 -10.33 -27.38
CA THR A 318 -2.21 -9.61 -26.26
C THR A 318 -0.97 -10.32 -25.73
N LYS A 319 -0.97 -11.65 -25.62
CA LYS A 319 0.22 -12.44 -25.25
C LYS A 319 1.33 -12.39 -26.32
N LYS A 320 0.99 -12.45 -27.61
CA LYS A 320 1.97 -12.33 -28.72
C LYS A 320 2.55 -10.92 -28.82
N PHE A 321 1.71 -9.89 -28.69
CA PHE A 321 2.13 -8.49 -28.69
C PHE A 321 3.01 -8.20 -27.47
N GLY A 322 2.62 -8.66 -26.28
CA GLY A 322 3.42 -8.57 -25.06
C GLY A 322 4.80 -9.21 -25.20
N ARG A 323 4.89 -10.41 -25.79
CA ARG A 323 6.19 -11.08 -26.05
C ARG A 323 7.05 -10.33 -27.06
N LYS A 324 6.48 -9.83 -28.16
CA LYS A 324 7.23 -9.03 -29.15
C LYS A 324 7.72 -7.70 -28.55
N PHE A 325 6.90 -7.04 -27.74
CA PHE A 325 7.25 -5.81 -27.06
C PHE A 325 8.36 -6.05 -26.02
N GLN A 326 8.25 -7.12 -25.23
CA GLN A 326 9.29 -7.55 -24.29
C GLN A 326 10.64 -7.83 -24.99
N GLN A 327 10.61 -8.42 -26.19
CA GLN A 327 11.83 -8.73 -26.95
C GLN A 327 12.45 -7.50 -27.62
N LYS A 328 11.63 -6.56 -28.12
CA LYS A 328 12.12 -5.35 -28.79
C LYS A 328 12.53 -4.23 -27.84
N SER A 329 11.85 -4.11 -26.71
CA SER A 329 12.00 -3.00 -25.77
C SER A 329 11.90 -3.47 -24.32
N PRO A 330 12.91 -4.19 -23.83
CA PRO A 330 12.87 -4.82 -22.51
C PRO A 330 12.85 -3.81 -21.35
N LEU A 331 13.54 -2.67 -21.43
CA LEU A 331 13.50 -1.63 -20.40
C LEU A 331 12.11 -1.00 -20.32
N LEU A 332 11.55 -0.61 -21.47
CA LEU A 332 10.21 -0.01 -21.53
C LEU A 332 9.14 -0.99 -21.04
N HIS A 333 9.27 -2.26 -21.36
CA HIS A 333 8.39 -3.31 -20.85
C HIS A 333 8.48 -3.45 -19.33
N ALA A 334 9.70 -3.46 -18.78
CA ALA A 334 9.92 -3.51 -17.34
C ALA A 334 9.32 -2.30 -16.60
N ILE A 335 9.49 -1.09 -17.16
CA ILE A 335 8.86 0.13 -16.63
C ILE A 335 7.34 0.02 -16.72
N ALA A 336 6.80 -0.39 -17.87
CA ALA A 336 5.37 -0.49 -18.09
C ALA A 336 4.69 -1.43 -17.09
N ILE A 337 5.26 -2.60 -16.78
CA ILE A 337 4.65 -3.51 -15.81
C ILE A 337 4.68 -2.95 -14.38
N ARG A 338 5.69 -2.14 -14.03
CA ARG A 338 5.78 -1.51 -12.70
C ARG A 338 4.93 -0.24 -12.55
N MET A 339 4.44 0.33 -13.65
CA MET A 339 3.56 1.50 -13.53
C MET A 339 2.21 1.10 -12.95
N PRO A 340 1.69 1.86 -11.98
CA PRO A 340 0.41 1.57 -11.34
C PRO A 340 -0.75 2.01 -12.24
N TRP A 341 -0.95 1.31 -13.36
CA TRP A 341 -1.98 1.64 -14.37
C TRP A 341 -3.38 1.73 -13.79
N ALA A 342 -3.67 1.01 -12.70
CA ALA A 342 -4.94 1.06 -11.99
C ALA A 342 -5.28 2.46 -11.44
N ILE A 343 -4.28 3.32 -11.17
CA ILE A 343 -4.51 4.68 -10.65
C ILE A 343 -5.29 5.53 -11.66
N LEU A 344 -5.08 5.35 -12.96
CA LEU A 344 -5.73 6.15 -14.00
C LEU A 344 -7.26 5.92 -14.05
N PRO A 345 -7.77 4.68 -14.29
CA PRO A 345 -9.20 4.43 -14.29
C PRO A 345 -9.79 4.64 -12.89
N PHE A 346 -9.09 4.29 -11.82
CA PHE A 346 -9.56 4.54 -10.45
C PHE A 346 -9.80 6.03 -10.21
N THR A 347 -8.80 6.87 -10.44
CA THR A 347 -8.90 8.33 -10.24
C THR A 347 -9.97 8.92 -11.16
N PHE A 348 -10.03 8.50 -12.42
CA PHE A 348 -11.06 8.94 -13.36
C PHE A 348 -12.48 8.60 -12.88
N SER A 349 -12.72 7.36 -12.44
CA SER A 349 -14.00 6.93 -11.87
C SER A 349 -14.34 7.71 -10.60
N MET A 350 -13.35 8.02 -9.76
CA MET A 350 -13.56 8.83 -8.56
C MET A 350 -13.94 10.28 -8.91
N PHE A 351 -13.33 10.90 -9.93
CA PHE A 351 -13.77 12.21 -10.42
C PHE A 351 -15.22 12.18 -10.92
N ILE A 352 -15.61 11.16 -11.69
CA ILE A 352 -17.00 10.98 -12.13
C ILE A 352 -17.94 10.86 -10.94
N MET A 353 -17.57 10.07 -9.92
CA MET A 353 -18.37 9.88 -8.73
C MET A 353 -18.55 11.19 -7.94
N VAL A 354 -17.47 11.96 -7.71
CA VAL A 354 -17.56 13.25 -7.02
C VAL A 354 -18.40 14.24 -7.84
N GLU A 355 -18.27 14.25 -9.16
CA GLU A 355 -19.10 15.11 -10.02
C GLU A 355 -20.58 14.70 -9.97
N GLY A 356 -20.88 13.39 -9.92
CA GLY A 356 -22.24 12.89 -9.70
C GLY A 356 -22.84 13.36 -8.37
N LEU A 357 -22.05 13.37 -7.30
CA LEU A 357 -22.45 13.94 -6.00
C LEU A 357 -22.71 15.44 -6.08
N SER A 358 -21.90 16.16 -6.86
CA SER A 358 -22.05 17.60 -7.11
C SER A 358 -23.40 17.90 -7.79
N HIS A 359 -23.71 17.20 -8.88
CA HIS A 359 -24.98 17.33 -9.58
C HIS A 359 -26.21 16.94 -8.74
N SER A 360 -26.02 16.03 -7.77
CA SER A 360 -27.08 15.61 -6.84
C SER A 360 -27.30 16.58 -5.67
N GLY A 361 -26.50 17.65 -5.57
CA GLY A 361 -26.61 18.66 -4.51
C GLY A 361 -25.95 18.30 -3.18
N TRP A 362 -25.32 17.12 -3.06
CA TRP A 362 -24.66 16.70 -1.81
C TRP A 362 -23.49 17.60 -1.42
N ILE A 363 -22.72 18.07 -2.41
CA ILE A 363 -21.58 18.97 -2.16
C ILE A 363 -22.04 20.28 -1.51
N ALA A 364 -23.20 20.81 -1.89
CA ALA A 364 -23.77 22.02 -1.29
C ALA A 364 -24.12 21.83 0.19
N ILE A 365 -24.66 20.66 0.55
CA ILE A 365 -24.98 20.29 1.94
C ILE A 365 -23.70 20.17 2.76
N PHE A 366 -22.70 19.47 2.23
CA PHE A 366 -21.41 19.30 2.90
C PHE A 366 -20.67 20.63 3.08
N ALA A 367 -20.75 21.53 2.10
CA ALA A 367 -20.19 22.88 2.20
C ALA A 367 -20.83 23.69 3.33
N ASN A 368 -22.15 23.60 3.49
CA ASN A 368 -22.87 24.21 4.61
C ASN A 368 -22.50 23.61 5.98
N TRP A 369 -22.12 22.33 6.04
CA TRP A 369 -21.59 21.74 7.26
C TRP A 369 -20.15 22.19 7.51
N ALA A 370 -19.33 22.25 6.46
CA ALA A 370 -17.96 22.71 6.53
C ALA A 370 -17.87 24.15 7.08
N THR A 371 -18.73 25.08 6.63
CA THR A 371 -18.74 26.46 7.17
C THR A 371 -18.98 26.52 8.67
N LYS A 372 -19.84 25.65 9.21
CA LYS A 372 -20.11 25.57 10.66
C LYS A 372 -18.94 25.00 11.45
N LEU A 373 -18.12 24.16 10.83
CA LEU A 373 -16.96 23.53 11.47
C LEU A 373 -15.74 24.45 11.52
N VAL A 374 -15.72 25.55 10.76
CA VAL A 374 -14.53 26.40 10.57
C VAL A 374 -14.73 27.86 10.99
N PRO A 375 -15.12 28.16 12.25
CA PRO A 375 -15.34 29.53 12.70
C PRO A 375 -14.09 30.43 12.66
N ASN A 376 -12.89 29.84 12.63
CA ASN A 376 -11.60 30.53 12.52
C ASN A 376 -10.55 29.59 11.92
N TYR A 377 -9.36 30.11 11.56
CA TYR A 377 -8.32 29.33 10.88
C TYR A 377 -7.76 28.16 11.73
N VAL A 378 -7.80 28.27 13.06
CA VAL A 378 -7.38 27.20 13.97
C VAL A 378 -8.37 26.02 13.88
N ALA A 379 -9.66 26.31 14.05
CA ALA A 379 -10.72 25.32 13.91
C ALA A 379 -10.77 24.74 12.50
N ALA A 380 -10.56 25.57 11.48
CA ALA A 380 -10.42 25.14 10.09
C ALA A 380 -9.34 24.08 9.92
N THR A 381 -8.15 24.35 10.46
CA THR A 381 -6.98 23.46 10.32
C THR A 381 -7.23 22.13 11.01
N TYR A 382 -7.71 22.13 12.26
CA TYR A 382 -7.99 20.87 12.97
C TYR A 382 -9.20 20.12 12.39
N ALA A 383 -10.33 20.79 12.18
CA ALA A 383 -11.56 20.14 11.74
C ALA A 383 -11.40 19.50 10.36
N ILE A 384 -10.88 20.24 9.38
CA ILE A 384 -10.66 19.69 8.04
C ILE A 384 -9.58 18.62 8.06
N GLY A 385 -8.52 18.79 8.86
CA GLY A 385 -7.47 17.79 9.00
C GLY A 385 -8.02 16.46 9.52
N PHE A 386 -8.79 16.48 10.60
CA PHE A 386 -9.40 15.27 11.18
C PHE A 386 -10.46 14.65 10.29
N VAL A 387 -11.35 15.44 9.71
CA VAL A 387 -12.35 14.94 8.75
C VAL A 387 -11.66 14.27 7.58
N SER A 388 -10.59 14.85 7.05
CA SER A 388 -9.81 14.27 5.96
C SER A 388 -9.17 12.94 6.36
N VAL A 389 -8.59 12.84 7.56
CA VAL A 389 -8.05 11.57 8.08
C VAL A 389 -9.15 10.51 8.19
N LEU A 390 -10.32 10.84 8.72
CA LEU A 390 -11.42 9.89 8.86
C LEU A 390 -11.92 9.43 7.49
N LEU A 391 -12.16 10.36 6.56
CA LEU A 391 -12.63 10.05 5.22
C LEU A 391 -11.61 9.28 4.39
N CYS A 392 -10.30 9.49 4.61
CA CYS A 392 -9.22 8.69 4.01
C CYS A 392 -9.42 7.19 4.25
N ASN A 393 -9.87 6.82 5.45
CA ASN A 393 -10.08 5.41 5.82
C ASN A 393 -11.34 4.80 5.22
N ILE A 394 -12.27 5.63 4.72
CA ILE A 394 -13.52 5.19 4.10
C ILE A 394 -13.37 5.14 2.58
N PHE A 395 -12.84 6.20 1.99
CA PHE A 395 -12.83 6.40 0.54
C PHE A 395 -11.47 6.13 -0.11
N ASN A 396 -10.38 6.03 0.66
CA ASN A 396 -8.98 6.18 0.18
C ASN A 396 -8.59 7.66 0.01
N ASN A 397 -7.29 7.96 0.01
CA ASN A 397 -6.77 9.32 0.08
C ASN A 397 -7.07 10.17 -1.17
N VAL A 398 -7.03 9.59 -2.37
CA VAL A 398 -7.30 10.30 -3.64
C VAL A 398 -8.76 10.80 -3.73
N PRO A 399 -9.79 9.95 -3.70
CA PRO A 399 -11.19 10.40 -3.79
C PRO A 399 -11.62 11.29 -2.63
N MET A 400 -11.12 11.02 -1.41
CA MET A 400 -11.35 11.91 -0.28
C MET A 400 -10.84 13.32 -0.60
N THR A 401 -9.61 13.42 -1.11
CA THR A 401 -9.00 14.72 -1.43
C THR A 401 -9.80 15.48 -2.49
N ILE A 402 -10.24 14.78 -3.54
CA ILE A 402 -11.11 15.36 -4.58
C ILE A 402 -12.42 15.86 -3.96
N LEU A 403 -13.08 15.03 -3.14
CA LEU A 403 -14.34 15.37 -2.50
C LEU A 403 -14.22 16.60 -1.60
N VAL A 404 -13.26 16.60 -0.68
CA VAL A 404 -13.08 17.72 0.27
C VAL A 404 -12.62 18.99 -0.44
N ALA A 405 -11.75 18.89 -1.45
CA ALA A 405 -11.39 20.04 -2.27
C ALA A 405 -12.62 20.66 -2.95
N ARG A 406 -13.52 19.84 -3.52
CA ARG A 406 -14.76 20.35 -4.13
C ARG A 406 -15.72 20.97 -3.11
N ILE A 407 -15.82 20.40 -1.91
CA ILE A 407 -16.63 20.96 -0.80
C ILE A 407 -16.12 22.36 -0.43
N LEU A 408 -14.81 22.50 -0.24
CA LEU A 408 -14.18 23.75 0.17
C LEU A 408 -14.09 24.80 -0.94
N GLN A 409 -14.42 24.43 -2.19
CA GLN A 409 -14.54 25.33 -3.34
C GLN A 409 -15.97 25.71 -3.68
N HIS A 410 -16.95 25.08 -3.02
CA HIS A 410 -18.35 25.34 -3.30
C HIS A 410 -18.72 26.77 -2.87
N PRO A 411 -19.58 27.49 -3.63
CA PRO A 411 -20.02 28.86 -3.30
C PRO A 411 -20.52 29.01 -1.85
N ASN A 412 -21.34 28.08 -1.36
CA ASN A 412 -21.80 28.05 0.04
C ASN A 412 -20.67 28.11 1.09
N PHE A 413 -19.46 27.64 0.74
CA PHE A 413 -18.29 27.74 1.60
C PHE A 413 -17.48 29.01 1.33
N VAL A 414 -17.09 29.24 0.07
CA VAL A 414 -16.16 30.32 -0.31
C VAL A 414 -16.78 31.71 -0.13
N ASP A 415 -18.09 31.85 -0.36
CA ASP A 415 -18.80 33.13 -0.22
C ASP A 415 -19.25 33.39 1.24
N SER A 416 -18.98 32.44 2.15
CA SER A 416 -19.25 32.63 3.57
C SER A 416 -18.38 33.75 4.15
N PRO A 417 -18.93 34.61 5.04
CA PRO A 417 -18.13 35.64 5.71
C PRO A 417 -16.99 35.06 6.58
N LEU A 418 -17.04 33.76 6.89
CA LEU A 418 -16.01 33.05 7.65
C LEU A 418 -14.84 32.56 6.78
N ALA A 419 -14.98 32.54 5.44
CA ALA A 419 -13.96 32.04 4.53
C ALA A 419 -12.87 33.09 4.25
N THR A 420 -12.23 33.58 5.31
CA THR A 420 -11.08 34.49 5.18
C THR A 420 -9.89 33.79 4.52
N PRO A 421 -8.91 34.53 3.96
CA PRO A 421 -7.73 33.92 3.33
C PRO A 421 -6.98 32.94 4.24
N GLU A 422 -6.93 33.22 5.55
CA GLU A 422 -6.30 32.38 6.57
C GLU A 422 -7.08 31.08 6.76
N VAL A 423 -8.42 31.16 6.81
CA VAL A 423 -9.30 29.99 6.92
C VAL A 423 -9.18 29.11 5.68
N ILE A 424 -9.20 29.69 4.49
CA ILE A 424 -9.06 28.94 3.23
C ILE A 424 -7.70 28.23 3.17
N LYS A 425 -6.60 28.92 3.51
CA LYS A 425 -5.27 28.30 3.57
C LYS A 425 -5.18 27.21 4.64
N GLY A 426 -5.76 27.45 5.82
CA GLY A 426 -5.85 26.45 6.89
C GLY A 426 -6.59 25.20 6.45
N CYS A 427 -7.74 25.33 5.81
CA CYS A 427 -8.49 24.21 5.24
C CYS A 427 -7.65 23.43 4.21
N LEU A 428 -6.99 24.14 3.29
CA LEU A 428 -6.19 23.52 2.24
C LEU A 428 -5.01 22.73 2.80
N PHE A 429 -4.15 23.34 3.61
CA PHE A 429 -2.97 22.66 4.13
C PHE A 429 -3.38 21.55 5.10
N ALA A 430 -4.46 21.71 5.85
CA ALA A 430 -5.03 20.63 6.65
C ALA A 430 -5.56 19.46 5.82
N LEU A 431 -6.21 19.73 4.68
CA LEU A 431 -6.62 18.69 3.73
C LEU A 431 -5.41 17.90 3.24
N ILE A 432 -4.32 18.59 2.91
CA ILE A 432 -3.09 17.97 2.43
C ILE A 432 -2.43 17.13 3.54
N VAL A 433 -2.32 17.65 4.76
CA VAL A 433 -1.85 16.91 5.93
C VAL A 433 -2.72 15.68 6.16
N GLY A 434 -4.05 15.84 6.18
CA GLY A 434 -4.98 14.74 6.42
C GLY A 434 -4.96 13.67 5.32
N SER A 435 -4.77 14.06 4.06
CA SER A 435 -4.66 13.12 2.93
C SER A 435 -3.37 12.27 2.98
N ASN A 436 -2.24 12.87 3.38
CA ASN A 436 -0.95 12.17 3.42
C ASN A 436 -0.76 11.38 4.72
N LEU A 437 -1.10 11.95 5.88
CA LEU A 437 -0.91 11.26 7.15
C LEU A 437 -2.07 10.28 7.45
N GLY A 438 -3.29 10.60 7.00
CA GLY A 438 -4.43 9.70 7.08
C GLY A 438 -4.24 8.43 6.24
N ALA A 439 -3.44 8.51 5.17
CA ALA A 439 -3.06 7.35 4.34
C ALA A 439 -2.22 6.30 5.07
N CYS A 440 -1.73 6.59 6.28
CA CYS A 440 -0.97 5.65 7.11
C CYS A 440 -1.82 4.98 8.20
N THR A 441 -3.05 5.41 8.47
CA THR A 441 -3.78 4.91 9.64
C THR A 441 -4.29 3.48 9.45
N THR A 442 -4.76 3.14 8.25
CA THR A 442 -5.17 1.78 7.88
C THR A 442 -4.60 1.38 6.52
N LEU A 443 -4.53 0.09 6.24
CA LEU A 443 -4.04 -0.42 4.95
C LEU A 443 -4.89 0.00 3.75
N ILE A 444 -6.19 0.22 3.95
CA ILE A 444 -7.15 0.55 2.90
C ILE A 444 -7.12 2.06 2.58
N SER A 445 -6.56 2.87 3.49
CA SER A 445 -6.59 4.32 3.38
C SER A 445 -5.76 4.91 2.23
N SER A 446 -4.84 4.14 1.64
CA SER A 446 -4.07 4.55 0.46
C SER A 446 -3.81 3.41 -0.51
N LEU A 447 -3.72 3.74 -1.81
CA LEU A 447 -3.26 2.79 -2.82
C LEU A 447 -1.82 2.31 -2.55
N ALA A 448 -0.94 3.20 -2.07
CA ALA A 448 0.40 2.85 -1.62
C ALA A 448 0.38 1.78 -0.51
N GLY A 449 -0.54 1.88 0.46
CA GLY A 449 -0.72 0.87 1.49
C GLY A 449 -1.16 -0.50 0.95
N LEU A 450 -2.05 -0.52 -0.06
CA LEU A 450 -2.46 -1.75 -0.74
C LEU A 450 -1.32 -2.37 -1.55
N MET A 451 -0.53 -1.54 -2.24
CA MET A 451 0.66 -1.99 -2.99
C MET A 451 1.71 -2.55 -2.04
N TRP A 452 1.93 -1.91 -0.89
CA TRP A 452 2.83 -2.37 0.16
C TRP A 452 2.42 -3.76 0.67
N ASP A 453 1.14 -3.97 1.00
CA ASP A 453 0.64 -5.28 1.45
C ASP A 453 0.76 -6.36 0.36
N SER A 454 0.46 -6.00 -0.89
CA SER A 454 0.60 -6.91 -2.04
C SER A 454 2.05 -7.35 -2.23
N VAL A 455 3.00 -6.42 -2.16
CA VAL A 455 4.44 -6.70 -2.24
C VAL A 455 4.88 -7.59 -1.08
N LEU A 456 4.48 -7.26 0.15
CA LEU A 456 4.82 -8.08 1.31
C LEU A 456 4.30 -9.52 1.16
N ARG A 457 3.02 -9.69 0.81
CA ARG A 457 2.41 -11.01 0.60
C ARG A 457 3.11 -11.80 -0.49
N SER A 458 3.53 -11.14 -1.58
CA SER A 458 4.29 -11.80 -2.65
C SER A 458 5.64 -12.35 -2.19
N LYS A 459 6.16 -11.86 -1.06
CA LYS A 459 7.43 -12.29 -0.45
C LYS A 459 7.22 -13.13 0.82
N GLY A 460 6.02 -13.70 1.02
CA GLY A 460 5.71 -14.56 2.16
C GLY A 460 5.69 -13.85 3.52
N SER A 461 5.79 -12.51 3.55
CA SER A 461 5.75 -11.70 4.76
C SER A 461 4.42 -10.96 4.82
N GLY A 462 3.71 -11.00 5.95
CA GLY A 462 2.42 -10.30 6.07
C GLY A 462 2.29 -9.65 7.44
N VAL A 463 2.03 -8.34 7.48
CA VAL A 463 1.78 -7.65 8.76
C VAL A 463 0.32 -7.87 9.20
N GLY A 464 -0.62 -7.97 8.27
CA GLY A 464 -2.04 -8.16 8.57
C GLY A 464 -2.73 -6.86 9.02
N PHE A 465 -4.02 -6.73 8.70
CA PHE A 465 -4.78 -5.49 8.89
C PHE A 465 -4.71 -4.93 10.32
N TRP A 466 -5.03 -5.77 11.29
CA TRP A 466 -5.12 -5.37 12.69
C TRP A 466 -3.78 -4.99 13.30
N ASN A 467 -2.69 -5.66 12.92
CA ASN A 467 -1.37 -5.30 13.43
C ASN A 467 -0.93 -3.96 12.84
N PHE A 468 -1.12 -3.76 11.53
CA PHE A 468 -0.83 -2.49 10.89
C PHE A 468 -1.59 -1.34 11.56
N PHE A 469 -2.89 -1.52 11.78
CA PHE A 469 -3.73 -0.52 12.46
C PHE A 469 -3.22 -0.23 13.88
N LYS A 470 -2.95 -1.27 14.69
CA LYS A 470 -2.44 -1.11 16.06
C LYS A 470 -1.13 -0.33 16.12
N TRP A 471 -0.16 -0.68 15.27
CA TRP A 471 1.13 0.01 15.23
C TRP A 471 0.97 1.48 14.82
N ASN A 472 0.14 1.77 13.83
CA ASN A 472 -0.09 3.14 13.38
C ASN A 472 -0.92 3.97 14.36
N MET A 473 -1.86 3.38 15.10
CA MET A 473 -2.62 4.10 16.14
C MET A 473 -1.74 4.57 17.31
N GLY A 474 -0.61 3.89 17.56
CA GLY A 474 0.38 4.38 18.53
C GLY A 474 1.23 5.56 18.03
N VAL A 475 1.30 5.80 16.71
CA VAL A 475 2.22 6.78 16.11
C VAL A 475 1.48 7.93 15.44
N MET A 476 0.58 7.63 14.51
CA MET A 476 -0.02 8.59 13.60
C MET A 476 -0.85 9.68 14.28
N PRO A 477 -1.66 9.42 15.33
CA PRO A 477 -2.41 10.49 15.98
C PRO A 477 -1.51 11.61 16.52
N VAL A 478 -0.35 11.27 17.08
CA VAL A 478 0.61 12.25 17.61
C VAL A 478 1.29 13.01 16.46
N VAL A 479 1.67 12.31 15.39
CA VAL A 479 2.26 12.93 14.20
C VAL A 479 1.26 13.89 13.54
N ILE A 480 0.00 13.50 13.38
CA ILE A 480 -1.07 14.32 12.81
C ILE A 480 -1.28 15.58 13.65
N LEU A 481 -1.45 15.43 14.96
CA LEU A 481 -1.62 16.56 15.87
C LEU A 481 -0.44 17.54 15.81
N ALA A 482 0.79 17.03 15.89
CA ALA A 482 1.98 17.86 15.81
C ALA A 482 2.06 18.61 14.47
N THR A 483 1.76 17.94 13.36
CA THR A 483 1.81 18.52 12.01
C THR A 483 0.76 19.61 11.82
N LEU A 484 -0.49 19.35 12.23
CA LEU A 484 -1.56 20.35 12.17
C LEU A 484 -1.27 21.55 13.08
N THR A 485 -0.65 21.31 14.24
CA THR A 485 -0.23 22.40 15.15
C THR A 485 0.79 23.31 14.46
N VAL A 486 1.74 22.75 13.70
CA VAL A 486 2.71 23.55 12.96
C VAL A 486 2.03 24.40 11.88
N VAL A 487 1.06 23.83 11.15
CA VAL A 487 0.28 24.61 10.17
C VAL A 487 -0.43 25.78 10.85
N VAL A 488 -1.04 25.58 12.03
CA VAL A 488 -1.65 26.66 12.81
C VAL A 488 -0.62 27.72 13.20
N ILE A 489 0.56 27.31 13.67
CA ILE A 489 1.64 28.23 14.06
C ILE A 489 2.10 29.05 12.85
N GLU A 490 2.32 28.42 11.69
CA GLU A 490 2.71 29.12 10.47
C GLU A 490 1.68 30.15 10.03
N LEU A 491 0.39 29.79 10.07
CA LEU A 491 -0.70 30.73 9.77
C LEU A 491 -0.72 31.91 10.76
N THR A 492 -0.45 31.66 12.04
CA THR A 492 -0.43 32.70 13.09
C THR A 492 0.78 33.64 12.98
N VAL A 493 1.89 33.18 12.40
CA VAL A 493 3.12 33.97 12.26
C VAL A 493 3.11 34.79 10.97
N ILE A 494 2.50 34.26 9.91
CA ILE A 494 2.52 34.87 8.57
C ILE A 494 1.37 35.88 8.38
N PHE A 495 0.22 35.65 9.02
CA PHE A 495 -0.93 36.55 9.05
C PHE A 495 -1.07 37.19 10.43
#